data_AF-A0A1E1V302-F1
#
_entry.id   AF-A0A1E1V302-F1
#
_cell.length_a   1.000
_cell.length_b   1.000
_cell.length_c   1.000
_cell.angle_alpha   90.00
_cell.angle_beta   90.00
_cell.angle_gamma   90.00
#
_symmetry.space_group_name_H-M   'P 1'
#
loop_
_entity.id
_entity.type
_entity.pdbx_description
1 polymer ?
#
loop_
_entity_poly.entity_id
_entity_poly.type
_entity_poly.pdbx_seq_one_letter_code
_entity_poly.pdbx_strand_id
1 'polypeptide(L)'
;MEVQTPGRRNDDGTVGYSLFPPFRSMMYGPFLRLPRGRYCLTFMVQPGRALLGRHPVLGVEVIAQNRILQAWSDFTPAELRAGEQRMLFEVPEAISIESGNDAPFEFRFTAFGTCPFRVTKLSLAETGADEPPCPGEMSWRLLGRCRLFPLPGSLAISPLSIGRLTFGPPWTQFCLPAGRFNLDLDFRVARLKRPASPALELRLTDHEKRIIVEKRFLGRDLESGKQSIPFAIPPDLGYEAGMPSRLRIEMRQFGTARLALDDLRVVRVPGSAVQGVSLPARQVVAPASARKNLLILGNCQAQILARCLGTHRGFSKRFRIRHHGLELPPNLLEQSRRDLESTDVLLIQDIKEWEQYPLRDYVPPQAQILRYPCVRFASLWPFDAFNGPDDRLAAAKDYPNFEFTYFDGLLARLRRDIPDHEERFRVYRTLAISGIIDPTRLHGFEERRLLAMDKRFDIGLGAFVLENFRKRRLFHTTAHPNGRLLNMLLAYLERELGTRCTYWSTLRLDTLRDLQVPVHPIVAEKLAVTWADASTRYRYRGRTVTWDEYFRKYIAYYG
;
A
#
# COMPACT_ATOMS: atom_id res chain seq x y z
N MET A 1 2.71 13.99 -7.85
CA MET A 1 2.21 13.13 -6.75
C MET A 1 0.80 12.66 -7.03
N GLU A 2 0.53 11.38 -6.81
CA GLU A 2 -0.83 10.85 -6.82
C GLU A 2 -1.54 11.18 -5.51
N VAL A 3 -2.85 11.46 -5.57
CA VAL A 3 -3.68 11.77 -4.40
C VAL A 3 -4.75 10.70 -4.28
N GLN A 4 -4.80 10.04 -3.13
CA GLN A 4 -5.78 9.00 -2.81
C GLN A 4 -6.75 9.50 -1.75
N THR A 5 -7.98 9.01 -1.82
CA THR A 5 -8.97 9.25 -0.75
C THR A 5 -8.39 8.78 0.59
N PRO A 6 -8.41 9.61 1.65
CA PRO A 6 -9.25 10.80 1.86
C PRO A 6 -8.70 12.15 1.36
N GLY A 7 -7.52 12.18 0.74
CA GLY A 7 -6.99 13.37 0.10
C GLY A 7 -7.80 13.78 -1.13
N ARG A 8 -7.83 15.08 -1.43
CA ARG A 8 -8.42 15.66 -2.63
C ARG A 8 -7.46 16.68 -3.23
N ARG A 9 -7.20 16.57 -4.53
CA ARG A 9 -6.51 17.62 -5.29
C ARG A 9 -7.51 18.72 -5.64
N ASN A 10 -7.20 19.96 -5.28
CA ASN A 10 -7.99 21.15 -5.61
C ASN A 10 -7.58 21.67 -7.00
N ASP A 11 -8.39 22.57 -7.55
CA ASP A 11 -8.18 23.13 -8.90
C ASP A 11 -6.92 24.01 -8.98
N ASP A 12 -6.52 24.62 -7.87
CA ASP A 12 -5.27 25.38 -7.70
C ASP A 12 -4.01 24.48 -7.56
N GLY A 13 -4.17 23.16 -7.71
CA GLY A 13 -3.09 22.19 -7.59
C GLY A 13 -2.75 21.77 -6.16
N THR A 14 -3.27 22.47 -5.14
CA THR A 14 -3.06 22.11 -3.73
C THR A 14 -3.73 20.78 -3.38
N VAL A 15 -3.29 20.14 -2.30
CA VAL A 15 -3.86 18.87 -1.83
C VAL A 15 -4.45 19.06 -0.45
N GLY A 16 -5.78 18.92 -0.36
CA GLY A 16 -6.53 19.02 0.89
C GLY A 16 -6.82 17.66 1.52
N TYR A 17 -6.86 17.64 2.84
CA TYR A 17 -7.41 16.57 3.66
C TYR A 17 -8.56 17.13 4.49
N SER A 18 -9.72 16.50 4.38
CA SER A 18 -10.90 16.85 5.18
C SER A 18 -11.13 15.78 6.27
N LEU A 19 -11.68 16.21 7.41
CA LEU A 19 -11.73 15.42 8.62
C LEU A 19 -12.76 14.29 8.50
N PHE A 20 -12.33 13.12 8.02
CA PHE A 20 -13.03 11.85 8.19
C PHE A 20 -12.01 10.76 8.48
N PRO A 21 -12.09 10.04 9.63
CA PRO A 21 -11.39 8.77 9.74
C PRO A 21 -11.81 7.90 8.54
N PRO A 22 -10.85 7.32 7.79
CA PRO A 22 -9.65 6.68 8.34
C PRO A 22 -8.32 7.43 8.14
N PHE A 23 -7.36 7.16 9.02
CA PHE A 23 -5.97 7.58 8.84
C PHE A 23 -5.30 6.77 7.74
N ARG A 24 -5.00 7.39 6.59
CA ARG A 24 -4.40 6.71 5.44
C ARG A 24 -3.37 7.61 4.76
N SER A 25 -2.44 7.01 4.04
CA SER A 25 -1.64 7.72 3.04
C SER A 25 -2.62 8.38 2.07
N MET A 26 -2.51 9.70 1.96
CA MET A 26 -3.42 10.53 1.15
C MET A 26 -2.74 11.05 -0.11
N MET A 27 -1.40 11.10 -0.11
CA MET A 27 -0.62 11.58 -1.23
C MET A 27 0.68 10.78 -1.28
N TYR A 28 1.04 10.27 -2.46
CA TYR A 28 2.26 9.49 -2.65
C TYR A 28 2.93 9.70 -4.02
N GLY A 29 4.20 9.34 -4.13
CA GLY A 29 5.05 9.58 -5.31
C GLY A 29 5.57 11.03 -5.36
N PRO A 30 5.93 11.59 -6.53
CA PRO A 30 6.39 10.81 -7.68
C PRO A 30 7.47 9.80 -7.25
N PHE A 31 7.62 8.74 -8.02
CA PHE A 31 8.74 7.82 -7.95
C PHE A 31 9.94 8.46 -8.64
N LEU A 32 10.91 8.95 -7.86
CA LEU A 32 12.08 9.62 -8.40
C LEU A 32 13.28 8.70 -8.32
N ARG A 33 13.97 8.53 -9.44
CA ARG A 33 15.33 7.96 -9.42
C ARG A 33 16.27 9.11 -9.10
N LEU A 34 17.07 8.97 -8.06
CA LEU A 34 17.92 10.04 -7.55
C LEU A 34 19.40 9.63 -7.68
N PRO A 35 20.27 10.51 -8.21
CA PRO A 35 21.72 10.38 -8.06
C PRO A 35 22.13 10.19 -6.61
N ARG A 36 23.30 9.58 -6.38
CA ARG A 36 23.90 9.52 -5.05
C ARG A 36 24.06 10.94 -4.53
N GLY A 37 23.58 11.22 -3.31
CA GLY A 37 23.66 12.57 -2.76
C GLY A 37 22.79 12.79 -1.54
N ARG A 38 22.77 14.03 -1.07
CA ARG A 38 21.89 14.48 0.02
C ARG A 38 20.78 15.33 -0.58
N TYR A 39 19.57 15.15 -0.07
CA TYR A 39 18.38 15.81 -0.59
C TYR A 39 17.52 16.39 0.53
N CYS A 40 16.85 17.50 0.23
CA CYS A 40 15.88 18.14 1.11
C CYS A 40 14.50 18.07 0.47
N LEU A 41 13.56 17.38 1.13
CA LEU A 41 12.14 17.52 0.85
C LEU A 41 11.60 18.70 1.65
N THR A 42 11.11 19.70 0.94
CA THR A 42 10.57 20.93 1.53
C THR A 42 9.10 21.04 1.22
N PHE A 43 8.27 21.35 2.21
CA PHE A 43 6.83 21.47 2.01
C PHE A 43 6.18 22.47 2.96
N MET A 44 5.08 23.08 2.50
CA MET A 44 4.25 23.97 3.32
C MET A 44 2.85 23.39 3.48
N VAL A 45 2.34 23.47 4.70
CA VAL A 45 1.01 22.98 5.04
C VAL A 45 0.26 24.04 5.82
N GLN A 46 -0.99 24.27 5.44
CA GLN A 46 -1.93 25.10 6.18
C GLN A 46 -2.85 24.18 7.00
N PRO A 47 -2.56 23.96 8.31
CA PRO A 47 -3.45 23.17 9.15
C PRO A 47 -4.67 23.99 9.54
N GLY A 48 -5.84 23.36 9.52
CA GLY A 48 -7.08 23.94 10.03
C GLY A 48 -7.13 23.95 11.56
N ARG A 49 -8.35 23.91 12.10
CA ARG A 49 -8.59 23.84 13.55
C ARG A 49 -8.24 22.43 14.05
N ALA A 50 -7.23 22.35 14.91
CA ALA A 50 -6.81 21.10 15.53
C ALA A 50 -7.85 20.62 16.55
N LEU A 51 -8.27 19.37 16.44
CA LEU A 51 -9.15 18.76 17.45
C LEU A 51 -8.34 18.30 18.68
N LEU A 52 -7.06 17.99 18.47
CA LEU A 52 -6.25 17.17 19.38
C LEU A 52 -5.03 17.88 19.97
N GLY A 53 -5.06 19.19 20.11
CA GLY A 53 -3.97 19.95 20.74
C GLY A 53 -2.61 19.70 20.06
N ARG A 54 -1.66 19.12 20.80
CA ARG A 54 -0.24 18.92 20.39
C ARG A 54 0.04 17.59 19.69
N HIS A 55 -0.97 16.83 19.30
CA HIS A 55 -0.72 15.55 18.61
C HIS A 55 -0.39 15.76 17.12
N PRO A 56 0.40 14.87 16.51
CA PRO A 56 0.67 14.93 15.08
C PRO A 56 -0.61 14.86 14.23
N VAL A 57 -0.60 15.59 13.12
CA VAL A 57 -1.67 15.62 12.11
C VAL A 57 -1.23 15.02 10.77
N LEU A 58 0.07 15.08 10.49
CA LEU A 58 0.68 14.65 9.24
C LEU A 58 1.95 13.85 9.54
N GLY A 59 2.14 12.72 8.87
CA GLY A 59 3.40 12.01 8.79
C GLY A 59 3.94 12.05 7.36
N VAL A 60 5.26 12.17 7.20
CA VAL A 60 5.94 12.19 5.90
C VAL A 60 7.03 11.12 5.88
N GLU A 61 6.97 10.21 4.91
CA GLU A 61 7.96 9.15 4.67
C GLU A 61 8.72 9.42 3.37
N VAL A 62 10.02 9.12 3.36
CA VAL A 62 10.83 8.93 2.14
C VAL A 62 11.26 7.48 2.09
N ILE A 63 10.81 6.75 1.08
CA ILE A 63 10.97 5.30 0.98
C ILE A 63 11.57 4.97 -0.39
N ALA A 64 12.70 4.28 -0.45
CA ALA A 64 13.17 3.71 -1.72
C ALA A 64 12.31 2.48 -2.11
N GLN A 65 12.09 2.20 -3.39
CA GLN A 65 11.17 1.14 -3.87
C GLN A 65 11.51 -0.28 -3.36
N ASN A 66 12.76 -0.51 -2.98
CA ASN A 66 13.20 -1.70 -2.23
C ASN A 66 12.68 -1.71 -0.77
N ARG A 67 11.80 -0.78 -0.42
CA ARG A 67 11.15 -0.55 0.88
C ARG A 67 12.13 -0.20 1.98
N ILE A 68 13.22 0.50 1.66
CA ILE A 68 14.09 1.06 2.68
C ILE A 68 13.57 2.45 3.06
N LEU A 69 13.20 2.64 4.34
CA LEU A 69 12.82 3.94 4.88
C LEU A 69 14.06 4.81 5.11
N GLN A 70 14.18 5.87 4.32
CA GLN A 70 15.33 6.78 4.31
C GLN A 70 15.12 7.95 5.27
N ALA A 71 13.90 8.49 5.33
CA ALA A 71 13.52 9.50 6.30
C ALA A 71 12.07 9.36 6.75
N TRP A 72 11.83 9.77 7.99
CA TRP A 72 10.50 9.87 8.57
C TRP A 72 10.43 11.06 9.51
N SER A 73 9.34 11.79 9.42
CA SER A 73 8.96 12.80 10.41
C SER A 73 7.45 12.89 10.50
N ASP A 74 6.93 13.17 11.69
CA ASP A 74 5.55 13.59 11.86
C ASP A 74 5.48 15.03 12.37
N PHE A 75 4.34 15.69 12.15
CA PHE A 75 4.18 17.13 12.35
C PHE A 75 2.87 17.44 13.07
N THR A 76 2.94 18.29 14.08
CA THR A 76 1.82 18.84 14.84
C THR A 76 1.23 20.06 14.13
N PRO A 77 0.01 20.50 14.46
CA PRO A 77 -0.54 21.72 13.89
C PRO A 77 0.32 22.96 14.21
N ALA A 78 0.99 22.99 15.35
CA ALA A 78 1.85 24.12 15.73
C ALA A 78 3.11 24.16 14.87
N GLU A 79 3.78 23.02 14.68
CA GLU A 79 4.96 22.89 13.81
C GLU A 79 4.63 23.30 12.38
N LEU A 80 3.50 22.82 11.83
CA LEU A 80 3.06 23.18 10.48
C LEU A 80 2.71 24.67 10.32
N ARG A 81 2.20 25.34 11.36
CA ARG A 81 1.95 26.79 11.32
C ARG A 81 3.23 27.62 11.43
N ALA A 82 4.30 27.06 11.99
CA ALA A 82 5.58 27.75 12.12
C ALA A 82 6.22 28.06 10.75
N GLY A 83 5.75 27.42 9.67
CA GLY A 83 6.09 27.79 8.31
C GLY A 83 6.47 26.59 7.45
N GLU A 84 7.51 26.77 6.65
CA GLU A 84 8.03 25.75 5.76
C GLU A 84 8.72 24.62 6.54
N GLN A 85 8.35 23.38 6.21
CA GLN A 85 8.93 22.18 6.82
C GLN A 85 10.01 21.62 5.90
N ARG A 86 11.07 21.10 6.49
CA ARG A 86 12.22 20.50 5.79
C ARG A 86 12.48 19.10 6.32
N MET A 87 12.74 18.16 5.42
CA MET A 87 13.15 16.80 5.77
C MET A 87 14.32 16.41 4.88
N LEU A 88 15.49 16.26 5.49
CA LEU A 88 16.72 15.86 4.82
C LEU A 88 16.83 14.33 4.80
N PHE A 89 17.39 13.79 3.72
CA PHE A 89 17.68 12.37 3.59
C PHE A 89 18.89 12.14 2.66
N GLU A 90 19.49 10.96 2.77
CA GLU A 90 20.63 10.55 1.93
C GLU A 90 20.19 9.47 0.95
N VAL A 91 20.73 9.54 -0.27
CA VAL A 91 20.63 8.52 -1.30
C VAL A 91 21.97 7.81 -1.37
N PRO A 92 22.10 6.62 -0.75
CA PRO A 92 23.34 5.87 -0.79
C PRO A 92 23.60 5.31 -2.19
N GLU A 93 24.87 5.13 -2.52
CA GLU A 93 25.32 4.59 -3.81
C GLU A 93 24.61 3.29 -4.19
N ALA A 94 24.43 2.37 -3.24
CA ALA A 94 23.82 1.06 -3.47
C ALA A 94 22.40 1.08 -4.05
N ILE A 95 21.69 2.22 -3.98
CA ILE A 95 20.32 2.38 -4.49
C ILE A 95 20.17 3.59 -5.41
N SER A 96 21.28 4.24 -5.77
CA SER A 96 21.30 5.42 -6.63
C SER A 96 21.33 5.04 -8.12
N ILE A 97 21.10 6.03 -8.99
CA ILE A 97 21.15 5.87 -10.45
C ILE A 97 22.48 5.25 -10.92
N GLU A 98 23.58 5.68 -10.32
CA GLU A 98 24.94 5.29 -10.71
C GLU A 98 25.23 3.80 -10.50
N SER A 99 24.49 3.12 -9.61
CA SER A 99 24.72 1.70 -9.31
C SER A 99 24.19 0.73 -10.36
N GLY A 100 23.32 1.20 -11.27
CA GLY A 100 22.53 0.32 -12.16
C GLY A 100 21.46 -0.53 -11.44
N ASN A 101 21.43 -0.51 -10.10
CA ASN A 101 20.41 -1.14 -9.24
C ASN A 101 19.49 -0.07 -8.63
N ASP A 102 19.23 0.98 -9.40
CA ASP A 102 18.63 2.19 -8.87
C ASP A 102 17.19 1.94 -8.40
N ALA A 103 16.90 2.38 -7.17
CA ALA A 103 15.59 2.19 -6.56
C ALA A 103 14.82 3.52 -6.62
N PRO A 104 13.67 3.58 -7.31
CA PRO A 104 12.84 4.79 -7.29
C PRO A 104 12.39 5.14 -5.86
N PHE A 105 12.55 6.41 -5.50
CA PHE A 105 12.16 6.98 -4.22
C PHE A 105 10.71 7.43 -4.26
N GLU A 106 9.92 6.98 -3.30
CA GLU A 106 8.54 7.34 -3.06
C GLU A 106 8.44 8.23 -1.82
N PHE A 107 7.70 9.34 -1.96
CA PHE A 107 7.36 10.22 -0.85
C PHE A 107 5.92 9.92 -0.43
N ARG A 108 5.65 9.67 0.86
CA ARG A 108 4.27 9.40 1.34
C ARG A 108 3.86 10.40 2.40
N PHE A 109 2.65 10.92 2.26
CA PHE A 109 2.03 11.82 3.22
C PHE A 109 0.83 11.11 3.83
N THR A 110 0.90 10.86 5.13
CA THR A 110 -0.12 10.15 5.90
C THR A 110 -0.85 11.11 6.81
N ALA A 111 -2.16 11.26 6.59
CA ALA A 111 -3.00 12.06 7.45
C ALA A 111 -3.42 11.25 8.69
N PHE A 112 -3.24 11.81 9.88
CA PHE A 112 -3.64 11.20 11.15
C PHE A 112 -5.04 11.61 11.60
N GLY A 113 -5.84 12.26 10.75
CA GLY A 113 -7.25 12.56 11.01
C GLY A 113 -7.56 13.38 12.25
N THR A 114 -6.56 14.06 12.80
CA THR A 114 -6.66 14.88 14.02
C THR A 114 -6.93 16.37 13.70
N CYS A 115 -6.76 16.77 12.43
CA CYS A 115 -6.96 18.12 11.92
C CYS A 115 -7.15 18.07 10.38
N PRO A 116 -8.08 18.83 9.77
CA PRO A 116 -8.03 19.06 8.33
C PRO A 116 -6.80 19.91 7.98
N PHE A 117 -6.21 19.71 6.81
CA PHE A 117 -5.06 20.51 6.39
C PHE A 117 -4.95 20.58 4.87
N ARG A 118 -4.19 21.54 4.36
CA ARG A 118 -3.90 21.72 2.93
C ARG A 118 -2.41 21.81 2.69
N VAL A 119 -1.85 20.93 1.87
CA VAL A 119 -0.47 21.02 1.37
C VAL A 119 -0.47 22.01 0.22
N THR A 120 0.25 23.13 0.39
CA THR A 120 0.26 24.26 -0.55
C THR A 120 1.53 24.35 -1.38
N LYS A 121 2.65 23.83 -0.87
CA LYS A 121 3.94 23.80 -1.56
C LYS A 121 4.63 22.48 -1.29
N LEU A 122 5.31 21.95 -2.30
CA LEU A 122 6.17 20.78 -2.20
C LEU A 122 7.31 20.92 -3.22
N SER A 123 8.55 20.80 -2.75
CA SER A 123 9.75 20.82 -3.59
C SER A 123 10.76 19.82 -3.08
N LEU A 124 11.56 19.28 -4.00
CA LEU A 124 12.72 18.46 -3.70
C LEU A 124 13.94 19.14 -4.31
N ALA A 125 15.00 19.27 -3.53
CA ALA A 125 16.28 19.81 -4.00
C ALA A 125 17.43 18.94 -3.50
N GLU A 126 18.47 18.80 -4.32
CA GLU A 126 19.77 18.32 -3.85
C GLU A 126 20.39 19.40 -2.95
N THR A 127 21.04 18.96 -1.87
CA THR A 127 21.66 19.83 -0.88
C THR A 127 23.16 19.75 -1.01
N GLY A 128 23.85 20.90 -0.98
CA GLY A 128 25.31 20.95 -1.00
C GLY A 128 25.94 20.21 0.18
N ALA A 129 27.20 19.81 0.04
CA ALA A 129 27.96 19.09 1.06
C ALA A 129 28.07 19.85 2.41
N ASP A 130 27.94 21.19 2.35
CA ASP A 130 28.05 22.09 3.50
C ASP A 130 26.80 22.11 4.39
N GLU A 131 25.67 21.56 3.94
CA GLU A 131 24.53 21.38 4.84
C GLU A 131 24.88 20.35 5.92
N PRO A 132 24.61 20.65 7.21
CA PRO A 132 24.98 19.78 8.31
C PRO A 132 24.41 18.38 8.07
N PRO A 133 25.18 17.31 8.35
CA PRO A 133 24.73 15.94 8.16
C PRO A 133 23.42 15.78 8.93
N CYS A 134 22.39 15.27 8.24
CA CYS A 134 21.12 15.04 8.88
C CYS A 134 21.05 13.62 9.43
N PRO A 135 21.06 13.48 10.75
CA PRO A 135 20.30 12.43 11.38
C PRO A 135 19.27 13.12 12.26
N GLY A 136 18.24 13.70 11.63
CA GLY A 136 17.00 13.95 12.35
C GLY A 136 16.60 12.64 13.02
N GLU A 137 16.56 12.65 14.35
CA GLU A 137 16.15 11.50 15.14
C GLU A 137 14.78 11.04 14.63
N MET A 138 14.70 9.84 14.02
CA MET A 138 13.42 9.34 13.54
C MET A 138 12.55 9.03 14.75
N SER A 139 11.54 9.87 14.96
CA SER A 139 10.61 9.76 16.08
C SER A 139 9.19 9.55 15.58
N TRP A 140 8.49 8.58 16.17
CA TRP A 140 7.07 8.34 15.94
C TRP A 140 6.31 8.76 17.19
N ARG A 141 5.54 9.85 17.11
CA ARG A 141 4.67 10.30 18.21
C ARG A 141 3.33 9.58 18.12
N LEU A 142 3.10 8.64 19.05
CA LEU A 142 2.02 7.65 18.96
C LEU A 142 0.81 7.98 19.83
N LEU A 143 0.93 8.84 20.85
CA LEU A 143 -0.16 9.07 21.82
C LEU A 143 -1.48 9.51 21.17
N GLY A 144 -1.43 10.36 20.14
CA GLY A 144 -2.63 10.77 19.40
C GLY A 144 -3.26 9.65 18.58
N ARG A 145 -2.46 8.66 18.17
CA ARG A 145 -2.87 7.48 17.37
C ARG A 145 -3.53 6.39 18.23
N CYS A 146 -3.31 6.46 19.53
CA CYS A 146 -3.83 5.53 20.53
C CYS A 146 -5.31 5.76 20.88
N ARG A 147 -5.93 6.86 20.43
CA ARG A 147 -7.30 7.21 20.80
C ARG A 147 -8.29 6.84 19.70
N LEU A 148 -9.41 6.24 20.10
CA LEU A 148 -10.58 6.05 19.23
C LEU A 148 -11.25 7.39 18.91
N PHE A 149 -11.21 8.34 19.86
CA PHE A 149 -11.83 9.66 19.73
C PHE A 149 -10.80 10.78 19.91
N PRO A 150 -10.93 11.88 19.16
CA PRO A 150 -9.98 12.98 19.20
C PRO A 150 -10.19 13.87 20.44
N LEU A 151 -9.98 13.32 21.64
CA LEU A 151 -9.98 14.08 22.90
C LEU A 151 -8.61 14.71 23.14
N PRO A 152 -8.50 16.01 23.49
CA PRO A 152 -7.22 16.65 23.80
C PRO A 152 -6.61 16.13 25.11
N GLY A 153 -5.32 16.41 25.33
CA GLY A 153 -4.65 16.20 26.62
C GLY A 153 -4.01 14.83 26.79
N SER A 154 -3.89 14.34 28.03
CA SER A 154 -3.24 13.07 28.39
C SER A 154 -4.20 11.88 28.35
N LEU A 155 -3.66 10.67 28.21
CA LEU A 155 -4.44 9.43 28.21
C LEU A 155 -4.50 8.89 29.65
N ALA A 156 -5.67 8.99 30.28
CA ALA A 156 -5.87 8.43 31.61
C ALA A 156 -5.84 6.90 31.56
N ILE A 157 -4.92 6.30 32.33
CA ILE A 157 -4.80 4.85 32.54
C ILE A 157 -5.26 4.56 33.97
N SER A 158 -6.42 3.93 34.10
CA SER A 158 -7.06 3.63 35.38
C SER A 158 -7.59 2.20 35.44
N PRO A 159 -7.92 1.68 36.63
CA PRO A 159 -8.58 0.37 36.75
C PRO A 159 -9.96 0.34 36.06
N LEU A 160 -10.62 1.50 35.96
CA LEU A 160 -11.94 1.67 35.35
C LEU A 160 -11.90 1.88 33.83
N SER A 161 -10.73 2.18 33.25
CA SER A 161 -10.53 2.05 31.79
C SER A 161 -10.37 0.56 31.41
N ILE A 162 -11.28 -0.27 31.94
CA ILE A 162 -11.25 -1.74 32.08
C ILE A 162 -10.86 -2.42 30.76
N GLY A 163 -9.89 -3.35 30.86
CA GLY A 163 -9.43 -4.21 29.78
C GLY A 163 -8.12 -3.72 29.17
N ARG A 164 -7.33 -4.63 28.56
CA ARG A 164 -6.13 -4.24 27.80
C ARG A 164 -6.44 -2.98 27.01
N LEU A 165 -5.70 -1.88 27.23
CA LEU A 165 -5.61 -0.78 26.28
C LEU A 165 -4.91 -1.36 25.06
N THR A 166 -5.72 -2.11 24.35
CA THR A 166 -5.47 -2.58 23.03
C THR A 166 -5.82 -1.36 22.23
N PHE A 167 -4.82 -0.62 21.79
CA PHE A 167 -5.07 0.31 20.70
C PHE A 167 -5.80 -0.53 19.65
N GLY A 168 -7.05 -0.14 19.35
CA GLY A 168 -7.85 -0.82 18.33
C GLY A 168 -7.00 -0.95 17.07
N PRO A 169 -7.30 -1.87 16.13
CA PRO A 169 -6.49 -2.04 14.92
C PRO A 169 -6.19 -0.64 14.38
N PRO A 170 -4.92 -0.19 14.47
CA PRO A 170 -4.64 1.23 14.38
C PRO A 170 -5.09 1.65 12.99
N TRP A 171 -5.88 2.74 12.93
CA TRP A 171 -6.45 3.16 11.65
C TRP A 171 -5.32 3.48 10.67
N THR A 172 -4.16 3.93 11.19
CA THR A 172 -2.85 3.95 10.51
C THR A 172 -2.06 2.68 10.76
N GLN A 173 -1.34 2.23 9.74
CA GLN A 173 -0.33 1.19 9.94
C GLN A 173 0.83 1.79 10.77
N PHE A 174 1.18 1.14 11.89
CA PHE A 174 2.41 1.43 12.62
C PHE A 174 3.43 0.36 12.25
N CYS A 175 4.36 0.73 11.39
CA CYS A 175 5.46 -0.12 10.93
C CYS A 175 6.76 0.62 11.22
N LEU A 176 7.84 -0.13 11.43
CA LEU A 176 9.17 0.41 11.70
C LEU A 176 10.16 -0.24 10.74
N PRO A 177 11.25 0.44 10.31
CA PRO A 177 12.33 -0.22 9.58
C PRO A 177 13.09 -1.16 10.51
N ALA A 178 13.92 -2.02 9.95
CA ALA A 178 14.85 -2.81 10.74
C ALA A 178 15.80 -1.88 11.50
N GLY A 179 16.11 -2.23 12.76
CA GLY A 179 16.99 -1.41 13.58
C GLY A 179 16.72 -1.50 15.08
N ARG A 180 17.44 -0.67 15.84
CA ARG A 180 17.24 -0.50 17.28
C ARG A 180 16.42 0.75 17.57
N PHE A 181 15.57 0.65 18.56
CA PHE A 181 14.62 1.69 18.94
C PHE A 181 14.49 1.78 20.45
N ASN A 182 14.09 2.95 20.93
CA ASN A 182 13.60 3.15 22.28
C ASN A 182 12.09 3.41 22.21
N LEU A 183 11.34 2.79 23.12
CA LEU A 183 9.95 3.14 23.39
C LEU A 183 9.92 4.03 24.63
N ASP A 184 9.71 5.32 24.41
CA ASP A 184 9.71 6.35 25.43
C ASP A 184 8.29 6.67 25.89
N LEU A 185 8.11 6.71 27.19
CA LEU A 185 6.86 6.96 27.89
C LEU A 185 7.05 8.16 28.82
N ASP A 186 6.16 9.14 28.75
CA ASP A 186 6.06 10.22 29.73
C ASP A 186 4.66 10.18 30.34
N PHE A 187 4.57 10.10 31.67
CA PHE A 187 3.31 9.99 32.38
C PHE A 187 3.38 10.64 33.76
N ARG A 188 2.23 11.14 34.20
CA ARG A 188 2.02 11.60 35.58
C ARG A 188 1.34 10.52 36.42
N VAL A 189 1.90 10.27 37.60
CA VAL A 189 1.31 9.38 38.59
C VAL A 189 0.32 10.18 39.44
N ALA A 190 -0.97 10.06 39.14
CA ALA A 190 -2.02 10.74 39.90
C ALA A 190 -2.26 10.08 41.27
N ARG A 191 -2.06 8.76 41.37
CA ARG A 191 -2.18 8.02 42.63
C ARG A 191 -1.40 6.72 42.54
N LEU A 192 -0.61 6.41 43.57
CA LEU A 192 0.07 5.12 43.72
C LEU A 192 -0.34 4.47 45.05
N LYS A 193 -0.90 3.26 45.01
CA LYS A 193 -1.38 2.55 46.21
C LYS A 193 -0.33 1.61 46.80
N ARG A 194 0.47 0.97 45.96
CA ARG A 194 1.41 -0.10 46.35
C ARG A 194 2.69 -0.01 45.50
N PRO A 195 3.73 0.73 45.96
CA PRO A 195 4.95 0.95 45.17
C PRO A 195 5.70 -0.33 44.78
N ALA A 196 5.68 -1.37 45.64
CA ALA A 196 6.35 -2.64 45.39
C ALA A 196 5.52 -3.64 44.55
N SER A 197 4.27 -3.31 44.18
CA SER A 197 3.42 -4.19 43.38
C SER A 197 3.47 -3.81 41.89
N PRO A 198 3.22 -4.75 40.96
CA PRO A 198 3.02 -4.44 39.55
C PRO A 198 1.96 -3.36 39.36
N ALA A 199 2.24 -2.38 38.51
CA ALA A 199 1.36 -1.25 38.23
C ALA A 199 0.96 -1.15 36.77
N LEU A 200 1.93 -1.37 35.87
CA LEU A 200 1.73 -1.32 34.42
C LEU A 200 2.51 -2.45 33.75
N GLU A 201 1.95 -3.04 32.72
CA GLU A 201 2.63 -3.94 31.78
C GLU A 201 2.43 -3.38 30.38
N LEU A 202 3.54 -3.25 29.64
CA LEU A 202 3.56 -2.83 28.26
C LEU A 202 4.04 -3.99 27.40
N ARG A 203 3.36 -4.22 26.28
CA ARG A 203 3.78 -5.17 25.24
C ARG A 203 3.80 -4.48 23.89
N LEU A 204 4.88 -4.60 23.15
CA LEU A 204 4.91 -4.37 21.71
C LEU A 204 4.80 -5.72 21.02
N THR A 205 3.79 -5.86 20.18
CA THR A 205 3.52 -7.09 19.44
C THR A 205 3.40 -6.81 17.95
N ASP A 206 3.67 -7.78 17.12
CA ASP A 206 3.31 -7.69 15.70
C ASP A 206 1.85 -8.13 15.47
N HIS A 207 1.40 -8.08 14.21
CA HIS A 207 0.06 -8.51 13.81
C HIS A 207 -0.22 -10.01 14.04
N GLU A 208 0.83 -10.83 14.18
CA GLU A 208 0.77 -12.25 14.51
C GLU A 208 0.78 -12.50 16.03
N LYS A 209 0.84 -11.42 16.83
CA LYS A 209 0.98 -11.43 18.28
C LYS A 209 2.32 -11.97 18.79
N ARG A 210 3.36 -11.97 17.95
CA ARG A 210 4.74 -12.18 18.40
C ARG A 210 5.13 -11.01 19.30
N ILE A 211 5.64 -11.31 20.49
CA ILE A 211 6.11 -10.29 21.44
C ILE A 211 7.48 -9.82 20.98
N ILE A 212 7.59 -8.53 20.67
CA ILE A 212 8.85 -7.86 20.32
C ILE A 212 9.52 -7.33 21.58
N VAL A 213 8.74 -6.67 22.44
CA VAL A 213 9.18 -6.27 23.78
C VAL A 213 8.03 -6.40 24.77
N GLU A 214 8.35 -6.85 25.98
CA GLU A 214 7.45 -6.86 27.12
C GLU A 214 8.17 -6.27 28.32
N LYS A 215 7.56 -5.26 28.95
CA LYS A 215 8.08 -4.64 30.16
C LYS A 215 6.97 -4.53 31.19
N ARG A 216 7.21 -5.13 32.36
CA ARG A 216 6.37 -4.94 33.54
C ARG A 216 7.04 -3.95 34.48
N PHE A 217 6.27 -2.97 34.92
CA PHE A 217 6.67 -1.92 35.84
C PHE A 217 6.02 -2.14 37.20
N LEU A 218 6.82 -2.06 38.24
CA LEU A 218 6.36 -1.87 39.61
C LEU A 218 5.91 -0.42 39.80
N GLY A 219 5.11 -0.17 40.84
CA GLY A 219 4.68 1.17 41.20
C GLY A 219 5.83 2.19 41.35
N ARG A 220 6.91 1.79 42.01
CA ARG A 220 8.11 2.61 42.23
C ARG A 220 8.85 2.93 40.93
N ASP A 221 8.79 2.05 39.93
CA ASP A 221 9.44 2.30 38.63
C ASP A 221 8.75 3.48 37.93
N LEU A 222 7.50 3.79 38.27
CA LEU A 222 6.72 4.85 37.66
C LEU A 222 6.91 6.22 38.36
N GLU A 223 7.64 6.31 39.46
CA GLU A 223 7.77 7.57 40.22
C GLU A 223 8.57 8.65 39.46
N SER A 224 9.50 8.24 38.58
CA SER A 224 10.25 9.17 37.72
C SER A 224 9.37 9.91 36.70
N GLY A 225 8.16 9.41 36.44
CA GLY A 225 7.28 9.87 35.37
C GLY A 225 7.77 9.58 33.95
N LYS A 226 9.00 9.07 33.78
CA LYS A 226 9.60 8.80 32.46
C LYS A 226 10.21 7.42 32.41
N GLN A 227 9.92 6.69 31.33
CA GLN A 227 10.45 5.36 31.08
C GLN A 227 10.90 5.23 29.64
N SER A 228 12.03 4.58 29.42
CA SER A 228 12.56 4.26 28.08
C SER A 228 12.86 2.76 28.01
N ILE A 229 12.29 2.09 27.02
CA ILE A 229 12.44 0.64 26.84
C ILE A 229 13.14 0.38 25.50
N PRO A 230 14.39 -0.11 25.50
CA PRO A 230 15.08 -0.46 24.27
C PRO A 230 14.49 -1.73 23.65
N PHE A 231 14.38 -1.77 22.32
CA PHE A 231 13.99 -2.96 21.56
C PHE A 231 14.63 -2.94 20.16
N ALA A 232 14.51 -4.07 19.44
CA ALA A 232 14.98 -4.19 18.06
C ALA A 232 13.88 -4.72 17.15
N ILE A 233 13.84 -4.20 15.92
CA ILE A 233 13.01 -4.71 14.84
C ILE A 233 13.94 -5.48 13.89
N PRO A 234 13.76 -6.81 13.76
CA PRO A 234 14.53 -7.60 12.81
C PRO A 234 14.08 -7.33 11.37
N PRO A 235 14.94 -7.61 10.36
CA PRO A 235 14.62 -7.36 8.95
C PRO A 235 13.34 -8.02 8.43
N ASP A 236 12.94 -9.18 8.97
CA ASP A 236 11.70 -9.90 8.57
C ASP A 236 10.41 -9.26 9.13
N LEU A 237 10.55 -8.34 10.09
CA LEU A 237 9.43 -7.53 10.61
C LEU A 237 9.43 -6.10 10.03
N GLY A 238 10.58 -5.62 9.55
CA GLY A 238 10.79 -4.27 9.07
C GLY A 238 10.14 -3.95 7.71
N TYR A 239 10.33 -2.72 7.21
CA TYR A 239 9.91 -2.36 5.84
C TYR A 239 10.64 -3.20 4.78
N GLU A 240 11.86 -3.63 5.10
CA GLU A 240 12.74 -4.45 4.28
C GLU A 240 12.14 -5.84 3.99
N ALA A 241 11.22 -6.34 4.82
CA ALA A 241 10.53 -7.62 4.65
C ALA A 241 9.60 -7.70 3.43
N GLY A 242 9.43 -6.60 2.70
CA GLY A 242 8.47 -6.49 1.61
C GLY A 242 7.03 -6.24 2.07
N MET A 243 6.60 -6.91 3.13
CA MET A 243 5.32 -6.70 3.80
C MET A 243 5.60 -6.36 5.26
N PRO A 244 5.86 -5.09 5.61
CA PRO A 244 6.20 -4.72 6.98
C PRO A 244 5.14 -5.20 7.96
N SER A 245 5.60 -5.78 9.06
CA SER A 245 4.72 -6.26 10.11
C SER A 245 4.11 -5.07 10.83
N ARG A 246 2.77 -5.04 10.88
CA ARG A 246 2.06 -4.03 11.66
C ARG A 246 2.32 -4.28 13.14
N LEU A 247 2.78 -3.25 13.82
CA LEU A 247 3.10 -3.27 15.23
C LEU A 247 1.91 -2.73 16.04
N ARG A 248 1.76 -3.29 17.23
CA ARG A 248 0.73 -2.94 18.20
C ARG A 248 1.34 -2.82 19.58
N ILE A 249 1.11 -1.67 20.20
CA ILE A 249 1.40 -1.48 21.62
C ILE A 249 0.14 -1.89 22.40
N GLU A 250 0.32 -2.71 23.43
CA GLU A 250 -0.72 -3.11 24.37
C GLU A 250 -0.29 -2.68 25.76
N MET A 251 -1.18 -2.03 26.51
CA MET A 251 -0.93 -1.66 27.90
C MET A 251 -1.95 -2.34 28.81
N ARG A 252 -1.47 -2.95 29.90
CA ARG A 252 -2.27 -3.60 30.94
C ARG A 252 -1.97 -2.95 32.28
N GLN A 253 -3.01 -2.52 32.99
CA GLN A 253 -2.91 -1.92 34.31
C GLN A 253 -3.36 -2.93 35.39
N PHE A 254 -2.74 -2.88 36.58
CA PHE A 254 -2.93 -3.88 37.65
C PHE A 254 -3.73 -3.42 38.87
N GLY A 255 -4.47 -2.31 38.79
CA GLY A 255 -5.26 -1.77 39.89
C GLY A 255 -4.49 -0.91 40.92
N THR A 256 -3.16 -0.87 40.86
CA THR A 256 -2.29 -0.32 41.91
C THR A 256 -1.86 1.13 41.69
N ALA A 257 -2.04 1.68 40.48
CA ALA A 257 -1.73 3.07 40.14
C ALA A 257 -2.80 3.71 39.24
N ARG A 258 -3.01 5.02 39.36
CA ARG A 258 -3.75 5.84 38.39
C ARG A 258 -2.73 6.72 37.68
N LEU A 259 -2.59 6.54 36.37
CA LEU A 259 -1.59 7.22 35.56
C LEU A 259 -2.27 8.10 34.52
N ALA A 260 -1.60 9.15 34.09
CA ALA A 260 -1.95 9.93 32.92
C ALA A 260 -0.77 9.92 31.96
N LEU A 261 -0.89 9.24 30.83
CA LEU A 261 0.15 9.17 29.80
C LEU A 261 0.14 10.47 28.99
N ASP A 262 1.16 11.29 29.19
CA ASP A 262 1.34 12.59 28.56
C ASP A 262 2.10 12.49 27.23
N ASP A 263 2.96 11.47 27.07
CA ASP A 263 3.65 11.18 25.81
C ASP A 263 3.93 9.69 25.59
N LEU A 264 3.98 9.29 24.32
CA LEU A 264 4.33 7.95 23.87
C LEU A 264 5.07 8.08 22.54
N ARG A 265 6.37 7.81 22.55
CA ARG A 265 7.23 7.91 21.36
C ARG A 265 7.96 6.62 21.10
N VAL A 266 8.17 6.33 19.82
CA VAL A 266 9.22 5.40 19.41
C VAL A 266 10.32 6.22 18.77
N VAL A 267 11.57 5.96 19.14
CA VAL A 267 12.74 6.73 18.73
C VAL A 267 13.76 5.76 18.15
N ARG A 268 14.22 5.99 16.91
CA ARG A 268 15.27 5.18 16.30
C ARG A 268 16.62 5.55 16.90
N VAL A 269 17.38 4.55 17.35
CA VAL A 269 18.74 4.75 17.85
C VAL A 269 19.71 4.84 16.65
N PRO A 270 20.40 5.98 16.44
CA PRO A 270 21.32 6.15 15.31
C PRO A 270 22.48 5.15 15.33
N GLY A 271 23.04 4.83 14.15
CA GLY A 271 24.32 4.11 14.01
C GLY A 271 24.33 2.63 14.40
N SER A 272 23.25 2.08 14.96
CA SER A 272 23.16 0.65 15.24
C SER A 272 22.71 -0.12 13.99
N ALA A 273 23.66 -0.53 13.15
CA ALA A 273 23.43 -1.68 12.29
C ALA A 273 22.96 -2.86 13.17
N VAL A 274 22.06 -3.71 12.64
CA VAL A 274 21.54 -4.88 13.37
C VAL A 274 22.62 -5.97 13.47
N GLN A 275 23.77 -5.66 14.05
CA GLN A 275 24.77 -6.66 14.40
C GLN A 275 24.45 -7.16 15.81
N GLY A 276 24.02 -8.43 15.89
CA GLY A 276 24.15 -9.24 17.10
C GLY A 276 23.13 -9.05 18.22
N VAL A 277 21.95 -8.42 18.00
CA VAL A 277 20.88 -8.55 19.01
C VAL A 277 20.34 -9.97 18.92
N SER A 278 20.87 -10.85 19.77
CA SER A 278 20.28 -12.15 20.05
C SER A 278 18.87 -11.90 20.57
N LEU A 279 17.87 -12.10 19.72
CA LEU A 279 16.49 -12.14 20.19
C LEU A 279 16.43 -13.23 21.26
N PRO A 280 15.81 -12.97 22.43
CA PRO A 280 15.66 -13.99 23.45
C PRO A 280 15.10 -15.25 22.79
N ALA A 281 15.79 -16.38 23.00
CA ALA A 281 15.49 -17.65 22.35
C ALA A 281 13.98 -17.89 22.40
N ARG A 282 13.41 -18.11 21.22
CA ARG A 282 11.98 -18.33 20.97
C ARG A 282 11.38 -19.22 22.06
N GLN A 283 10.68 -18.63 23.03
CA GLN A 283 9.79 -19.42 23.88
C GLN A 283 8.61 -19.83 22.99
N VAL A 284 8.74 -21.01 22.39
CA VAL A 284 7.68 -21.66 21.63
C VAL A 284 6.59 -22.02 22.64
N VAL A 285 5.66 -21.09 22.87
CA VAL A 285 4.41 -21.41 23.53
C VAL A 285 3.71 -22.48 22.69
N ALA A 286 3.30 -23.57 23.33
CA ALA A 286 2.73 -24.77 22.72
C ALA A 286 1.71 -24.44 21.61
N PRO A 287 1.69 -25.22 20.51
CA PRO A 287 1.05 -24.81 19.26
C PRO A 287 -0.48 -24.77 19.44
N ALA A 288 -1.04 -23.56 19.46
CA ALA A 288 -2.35 -23.38 18.84
C ALA A 288 -2.23 -23.95 17.42
N SER A 289 -3.07 -24.93 17.05
CA SER A 289 -3.01 -25.69 15.78
C SER A 289 -2.25 -24.93 14.70
N ALA A 290 -1.01 -25.36 14.39
CA ALA A 290 -0.08 -24.58 13.60
C ALA A 290 -0.78 -24.10 12.31
N ARG A 291 -0.93 -22.78 12.17
CA ARG A 291 -1.52 -22.20 10.95
C ARG A 291 -0.66 -22.63 9.77
N LYS A 292 -1.30 -23.02 8.68
CA LYS A 292 -0.61 -23.34 7.43
C LYS A 292 -0.07 -22.07 6.78
N ASN A 293 1.12 -22.09 6.23
CA ASN A 293 1.65 -21.00 5.41
C ASN A 293 1.01 -21.07 4.01
N LEU A 294 0.21 -20.06 3.68
CA LEU A 294 -0.41 -19.88 2.36
C LEU A 294 0.35 -18.78 1.61
N LEU A 295 1.05 -19.15 0.55
CA LEU A 295 1.69 -18.21 -0.34
C LEU A 295 0.84 -18.00 -1.59
N ILE A 296 0.60 -16.75 -1.98
CA ILE A 296 -0.15 -16.39 -3.17
C ILE A 296 0.78 -15.69 -4.16
N LEU A 297 0.91 -16.26 -5.35
CA LEU A 297 1.77 -15.75 -6.42
C LEU A 297 0.93 -15.29 -7.61
N GLY A 298 1.16 -14.05 -8.04
CA GLY A 298 0.53 -13.52 -9.24
C GLY A 298 0.70 -12.00 -9.38
N ASN A 299 -0.16 -11.40 -10.20
CA ASN A 299 -0.15 -9.97 -10.47
C ASN A 299 -0.89 -9.15 -9.38
N CYS A 300 -1.27 -7.90 -9.70
CA CYS A 300 -2.02 -7.02 -8.81
C CYS A 300 -3.30 -7.65 -8.21
N GLN A 301 -3.95 -8.59 -8.91
CA GLN A 301 -5.12 -9.31 -8.40
C GLN A 301 -4.73 -10.21 -7.22
N ALA A 302 -3.60 -10.92 -7.32
CA ALA A 302 -3.07 -11.78 -6.27
C ALA A 302 -2.82 -10.99 -4.98
N GLN A 303 -2.27 -9.79 -5.10
CA GLN A 303 -2.03 -8.90 -3.97
C GLN A 303 -3.33 -8.49 -3.26
N ILE A 304 -4.39 -8.20 -4.02
CA ILE A 304 -5.70 -7.85 -3.47
C ILE A 304 -6.29 -9.05 -2.73
N LEU A 305 -6.25 -10.24 -3.35
CA LEU A 305 -6.73 -11.47 -2.74
C LEU A 305 -5.99 -11.76 -1.43
N ALA A 306 -4.65 -11.72 -1.43
CA ALA A 306 -3.85 -11.94 -0.24
C ALA A 306 -4.19 -10.96 0.89
N ARG A 307 -4.36 -9.67 0.56
CA ARG A 307 -4.77 -8.65 1.53
C ARG A 307 -6.16 -8.96 2.11
N CYS A 308 -7.12 -9.29 1.26
CA CYS A 308 -8.49 -9.59 1.68
C CYS A 308 -8.52 -10.85 2.58
N LEU A 309 -7.93 -11.94 2.12
CA LEU A 309 -7.82 -13.20 2.86
C LEU A 309 -7.09 -13.02 4.20
N GLY A 310 -5.99 -12.27 4.22
CA GLY A 310 -5.22 -11.97 5.44
C GLY A 310 -6.00 -11.20 6.50
N THR A 311 -6.95 -10.36 6.09
CA THR A 311 -7.81 -9.62 7.04
C THR A 311 -9.05 -10.39 7.49
N HIS A 312 -9.37 -11.51 6.84
CA HIS A 312 -10.56 -12.28 7.14
C HIS A 312 -10.33 -13.26 8.28
N ARG A 313 -11.21 -13.25 9.29
CA ARG A 313 -11.04 -14.06 10.51
C ARG A 313 -11.08 -15.56 10.23
N GLY A 314 -11.88 -16.00 9.26
CA GLY A 314 -11.96 -17.42 8.88
C GLY A 314 -10.65 -17.94 8.26
N PHE A 315 -10.00 -17.12 7.43
CA PHE A 315 -8.74 -17.47 6.78
C PHE A 315 -7.55 -17.30 7.72
N SER A 316 -7.41 -16.14 8.36
CA SER A 316 -6.29 -15.84 9.27
C SER A 316 -6.21 -16.75 10.50
N LYS A 317 -7.29 -17.46 10.86
CA LYS A 317 -7.25 -18.52 11.87
C LYS A 317 -6.56 -19.80 11.38
N ARG A 318 -6.67 -20.11 10.08
CA ARG A 318 -6.16 -21.34 9.47
C ARG A 318 -4.84 -21.15 8.74
N PHE A 319 -4.64 -19.96 8.18
CA PHE A 319 -3.53 -19.64 7.29
C PHE A 319 -2.75 -18.42 7.76
N ARG A 320 -1.43 -18.47 7.57
CA ARG A 320 -0.53 -17.33 7.54
C ARG A 320 -0.30 -16.98 6.08
N ILE A 321 -0.77 -15.81 5.65
CA ILE A 321 -0.90 -15.49 4.22
C ILE A 321 0.20 -14.53 3.79
N ARG A 322 0.92 -14.88 2.73
CA ARG A 322 1.92 -14.04 2.08
C ARG A 322 1.63 -13.87 0.58
N HIS A 323 2.21 -12.84 -0.02
CA HIS A 323 2.06 -12.56 -1.45
C HIS A 323 3.41 -12.28 -2.09
N HIS A 324 3.70 -12.97 -3.19
CA HIS A 324 4.83 -12.67 -4.07
C HIS A 324 4.32 -12.14 -5.41
N GLY A 325 4.92 -11.03 -5.85
CA GLY A 325 4.78 -10.58 -7.23
C GLY A 325 5.59 -11.46 -8.18
N LEU A 326 5.33 -11.30 -9.48
CA LEU A 326 6.05 -12.03 -10.54
C LEU A 326 7.48 -11.51 -10.70
N GLU A 327 7.62 -10.20 -10.67
CA GLU A 327 8.92 -9.54 -10.57
C GLU A 327 9.34 -9.53 -9.12
N LEU A 328 10.48 -10.18 -8.83
CA LEU A 328 11.01 -10.30 -7.50
C LEU A 328 12.23 -9.38 -7.34
N PRO A 329 12.12 -8.28 -6.57
CA PRO A 329 13.27 -7.41 -6.29
C PRO A 329 14.43 -8.21 -5.67
N PRO A 330 15.69 -7.91 -6.04
CA PRO A 330 16.86 -8.62 -5.52
C PRO A 330 16.91 -8.67 -3.99
N ASN A 331 16.53 -7.59 -3.31
CA ASN A 331 16.53 -7.50 -1.85
C ASN A 331 15.48 -8.39 -1.16
N LEU A 332 14.52 -8.95 -1.92
CA LEU A 332 13.49 -9.85 -1.41
C LEU A 332 13.76 -11.32 -1.75
N LEU A 333 14.82 -11.65 -2.49
CA LEU A 333 15.11 -13.02 -2.94
C LEU A 333 15.22 -13.99 -1.78
N GLU A 334 16.07 -13.70 -0.80
CA GLU A 334 16.30 -14.59 0.36
C GLU A 334 15.06 -14.76 1.22
N GLN A 335 14.31 -13.68 1.47
CA GLN A 335 13.06 -13.77 2.22
C GLN A 335 12.01 -14.60 1.46
N SER A 336 11.90 -14.38 0.15
CA SER A 336 10.94 -15.10 -0.70
C SER A 336 11.29 -16.57 -0.82
N ARG A 337 12.58 -16.90 -0.87
CA ARG A 337 13.07 -18.27 -0.82
C ARG A 337 12.63 -18.96 0.47
N ARG A 338 12.87 -18.34 1.64
CA ARG A 338 12.44 -18.90 2.94
C ARG A 338 10.92 -19.04 3.04
N ASP A 339 10.18 -18.10 2.45
CA ASP A 339 8.72 -18.15 2.40
C ASP A 339 8.24 -19.35 1.57
N LEU A 340 8.85 -19.60 0.41
CA LEU A 340 8.57 -20.77 -0.42
C LEU A 340 8.94 -22.08 0.29
N GLU A 341 10.16 -22.19 0.84
CA GLU A 341 10.64 -23.38 1.55
C GLU A 341 9.76 -23.76 2.75
N SER A 342 9.06 -22.79 3.35
CA SER A 342 8.14 -23.01 4.48
C SER A 342 6.66 -23.03 4.07
N THR A 343 6.34 -22.96 2.78
CA THR A 343 4.96 -22.92 2.27
C THR A 343 4.27 -24.29 2.41
N ASP A 344 3.08 -24.30 3.00
CA ASP A 344 2.21 -25.48 3.06
C ASP A 344 1.23 -25.53 1.89
N VAL A 345 0.78 -24.36 1.42
CA VAL A 345 -0.14 -24.20 0.30
C VAL A 345 0.31 -23.05 -0.58
N LEU A 346 0.49 -23.32 -1.87
CA LEU A 346 0.87 -22.33 -2.88
C LEU A 346 -0.30 -22.10 -3.83
N LEU A 347 -0.84 -20.88 -3.84
CA LEU A 347 -1.81 -20.42 -4.83
C LEU A 347 -1.07 -19.74 -5.97
N ILE A 348 -1.24 -20.25 -7.19
CA ILE A 348 -0.58 -19.72 -8.38
C ILE A 348 -1.65 -19.18 -9.31
N GLN A 349 -1.58 -17.89 -9.65
CA GLN A 349 -2.41 -17.35 -10.70
C GLN A 349 -2.09 -18.04 -12.02
N ASP A 350 -3.11 -18.32 -12.84
CA ASP A 350 -2.91 -19.04 -14.09
C ASP A 350 -2.33 -18.14 -15.19
N ILE A 351 -1.01 -17.99 -15.12
CA ILE A 351 -0.19 -17.13 -15.98
C ILE A 351 1.09 -17.89 -16.39
N LYS A 352 1.72 -17.46 -17.49
CA LYS A 352 2.88 -18.17 -18.08
C LYS A 352 4.16 -17.91 -17.30
N GLU A 353 4.25 -16.75 -16.68
CA GLU A 353 5.37 -16.21 -15.93
C GLU A 353 5.76 -17.11 -14.75
N TRP A 354 4.82 -17.90 -14.22
CA TRP A 354 5.11 -18.92 -13.23
C TRP A 354 6.16 -19.94 -13.72
N GLU A 355 6.11 -20.31 -15.00
CA GLU A 355 7.04 -21.32 -15.54
C GLU A 355 8.49 -20.83 -15.53
N GLN A 356 8.69 -19.50 -15.50
CA GLN A 356 9.99 -18.82 -15.49
C GLN A 356 10.32 -18.21 -14.13
N TYR A 357 9.53 -18.49 -13.09
CA TYR A 357 9.72 -17.88 -11.78
C TYR A 357 11.02 -18.37 -11.14
N PRO A 358 11.96 -17.46 -10.75
CA PRO A 358 13.34 -17.83 -10.40
C PRO A 358 13.46 -18.67 -9.13
N LEU A 359 12.43 -18.70 -8.28
CA LEU A 359 12.42 -19.48 -7.04
C LEU A 359 11.49 -20.70 -7.10
N ARG A 360 11.05 -21.12 -8.29
CA ARG A 360 10.12 -22.25 -8.45
C ARG A 360 10.62 -23.53 -7.80
N ASP A 361 11.92 -23.82 -7.90
CA ASP A 361 12.52 -25.07 -7.40
C ASP A 361 12.61 -25.12 -5.86
N TYR A 362 12.32 -24.01 -5.17
CA TYR A 362 12.26 -23.95 -3.71
C TYR A 362 10.88 -24.30 -3.15
N VAL A 363 9.90 -24.62 -4.00
CA VAL A 363 8.58 -25.10 -3.54
C VAL A 363 8.74 -26.51 -2.98
N PRO A 364 8.39 -26.76 -1.71
CA PRO A 364 8.52 -28.07 -1.12
C PRO A 364 7.66 -29.11 -1.85
N PRO A 365 8.14 -30.35 -2.07
CA PRO A 365 7.36 -31.41 -2.74
C PRO A 365 6.02 -31.71 -2.07
N GLN A 366 5.91 -31.48 -0.77
CA GLN A 366 4.70 -31.68 0.02
C GLN A 366 3.72 -30.50 0.00
N ALA A 367 4.10 -29.35 -0.56
CA ALA A 367 3.23 -28.18 -0.61
C ALA A 367 2.03 -28.43 -1.52
N GLN A 368 0.83 -28.11 -1.06
CA GLN A 368 -0.37 -28.19 -1.89
C GLN A 368 -0.34 -27.04 -2.91
N ILE A 369 -0.24 -27.35 -4.19
CA ILE A 369 -0.26 -26.35 -5.26
C ILE A 369 -1.67 -26.26 -5.85
N LEU A 370 -2.26 -25.07 -5.82
CA LEU A 370 -3.56 -24.78 -6.42
C LEU A 370 -3.42 -23.65 -7.44
N ARG A 371 -4.08 -23.79 -8.60
CA ARG A 371 -4.16 -22.72 -9.60
C ARG A 371 -5.49 -22.00 -9.51
N TYR A 372 -5.49 -20.70 -9.81
CA TYR A 372 -6.69 -19.88 -9.91
C TYR A 372 -6.63 -18.97 -11.14
N PRO A 373 -7.78 -18.58 -11.73
CA PRO A 373 -7.78 -17.88 -13.01
C PRO A 373 -7.15 -16.48 -12.94
N CYS A 374 -6.44 -16.10 -14.01
CA CYS A 374 -6.11 -14.71 -14.29
C CYS A 374 -7.30 -14.02 -14.97
N VAL A 375 -7.99 -13.14 -14.23
CA VAL A 375 -9.22 -12.51 -14.71
C VAL A 375 -8.89 -11.27 -15.52
N ARG A 376 -8.88 -11.39 -16.84
CA ARG A 376 -8.67 -10.27 -17.79
C ARG A 376 -9.79 -10.21 -18.83
N PHE A 377 -9.96 -9.06 -19.48
CA PHE A 377 -10.92 -8.89 -20.56
C PHE A 377 -10.47 -7.82 -21.57
N ALA A 378 -10.03 -8.29 -22.74
CA ALA A 378 -9.42 -7.43 -23.76
C ALA A 378 -10.42 -6.68 -24.64
N SER A 379 -11.66 -7.18 -24.76
CA SER A 379 -12.59 -6.74 -25.82
C SER A 379 -12.87 -5.22 -25.82
N LEU A 380 -12.85 -4.58 -24.65
CA LEU A 380 -13.14 -3.15 -24.53
C LEU A 380 -11.94 -2.23 -24.87
N TRP A 381 -10.73 -2.78 -24.90
CA TRP A 381 -9.49 -2.04 -25.13
C TRP A 381 -8.61 -2.74 -26.17
N PRO A 382 -9.07 -2.85 -27.44
CA PRO A 382 -8.36 -3.58 -28.48
C PRO A 382 -7.00 -3.00 -28.84
N PHE A 383 -6.75 -1.73 -28.54
CA PHE A 383 -5.51 -1.01 -28.87
C PHE A 383 -4.49 -0.99 -27.74
N ASP A 384 -4.84 -1.56 -26.59
CA ASP A 384 -3.97 -1.64 -25.43
C ASP A 384 -2.76 -2.56 -25.68
N ALA A 385 -1.58 -2.15 -25.20
CA ALA A 385 -0.33 -2.89 -25.37
C ALA A 385 -0.33 -4.31 -24.80
N PHE A 386 -1.19 -4.63 -23.82
CA PHE A 386 -1.35 -6.01 -23.34
C PHE A 386 -2.12 -6.91 -24.33
N ASN A 387 -2.78 -6.32 -25.32
CA ASN A 387 -3.62 -7.01 -26.31
C ASN A 387 -3.05 -6.97 -27.73
N GLY A 388 -2.05 -6.13 -28.00
CA GLY A 388 -1.57 -5.84 -29.34
C GLY A 388 -0.18 -5.17 -29.37
N PRO A 389 0.12 -4.41 -30.43
CA PRO A 389 1.36 -3.65 -30.53
C PRO A 389 1.55 -2.69 -29.35
N ASP A 390 2.80 -2.51 -28.94
CA ASP A 390 3.16 -1.70 -27.76
C ASP A 390 3.59 -0.27 -28.13
N ASP A 391 3.42 0.68 -27.20
CA ASP A 391 3.94 2.05 -27.30
C ASP A 391 5.25 2.19 -26.50
N ARG A 392 6.32 1.59 -27.02
CA ARG A 392 7.63 1.58 -26.34
C ARG A 392 8.19 2.96 -26.05
N LEU A 393 7.87 3.96 -26.89
CA LEU A 393 8.31 5.34 -26.67
C LEU A 393 7.59 5.93 -25.46
N ALA A 394 6.26 5.76 -25.39
CA ALA A 394 5.51 6.17 -24.21
C ALA A 394 6.02 5.46 -22.95
N ALA A 395 6.20 4.14 -23.02
CA ALA A 395 6.73 3.34 -21.91
C ALA A 395 8.09 3.82 -21.41
N ALA A 396 9.04 4.06 -22.31
CA ALA A 396 10.37 4.55 -21.97
C ALA A 396 10.35 5.98 -21.40
N LYS A 397 9.51 6.86 -21.94
CA LYS A 397 9.36 8.25 -21.46
C LYS A 397 8.81 8.30 -20.04
N ASP A 398 7.90 7.39 -19.72
CA ASP A 398 7.12 7.46 -18.49
C ASP A 398 7.67 6.64 -17.33
N TYR A 399 8.53 5.67 -17.62
CA TYR A 399 9.13 4.85 -16.58
C TYR A 399 9.96 5.71 -15.60
N PRO A 400 9.82 5.54 -14.27
CA PRO A 400 8.99 4.57 -13.54
C PRO A 400 7.63 5.12 -13.04
N ASN A 401 7.26 6.35 -13.41
CA ASN A 401 6.11 7.08 -12.87
C ASN A 401 4.78 6.80 -13.58
N PHE A 402 4.85 6.44 -14.86
CA PHE A 402 3.72 6.06 -15.70
C PHE A 402 2.57 7.06 -15.63
N GLU A 403 2.70 8.24 -16.23
CA GLU A 403 1.56 9.14 -16.42
C GLU A 403 0.36 8.41 -17.02
N PHE A 404 0.65 7.50 -17.96
CA PHE A 404 -0.26 6.44 -18.39
C PHE A 404 0.32 5.06 -18.07
N THR A 405 -0.50 4.20 -17.48
CA THR A 405 -0.14 2.81 -17.11
C THR A 405 -0.53 1.79 -18.17
N TYR A 406 -1.38 2.22 -19.11
CA TYR A 406 -1.90 1.42 -20.20
C TYR A 406 -1.61 2.19 -21.49
N PHE A 407 -0.78 1.59 -22.33
CA PHE A 407 -0.26 2.20 -23.54
C PHE A 407 -1.11 1.82 -24.74
N ASP A 408 -1.35 2.79 -25.63
CA ASP A 408 -2.18 2.59 -26.82
C ASP A 408 -1.30 2.43 -28.06
N GLY A 409 -1.23 1.21 -28.57
CA GLY A 409 -0.43 0.85 -29.74
C GLY A 409 -0.92 1.49 -31.05
N LEU A 410 -2.21 1.82 -31.15
CA LEU A 410 -2.74 2.54 -32.31
C LEU A 410 -2.27 3.99 -32.29
N LEU A 411 -2.29 4.66 -31.13
CA LEU A 411 -1.73 6.00 -30.98
C LEU A 411 -0.21 6.02 -31.17
N ALA A 412 0.49 4.97 -30.77
CA ALA A 412 1.91 4.81 -31.07
C ALA A 412 2.20 4.82 -32.58
N ARG A 413 1.37 4.09 -33.35
CA ARG A 413 1.43 4.09 -34.82
C ARG A 413 1.08 5.47 -35.37
N LEU A 414 -0.06 6.02 -34.99
CA LEU A 414 -0.56 7.31 -35.48
C LEU A 414 0.39 8.47 -35.17
N ARG A 415 1.17 8.40 -34.08
CA ARG A 415 2.21 9.39 -33.77
C ARG A 415 3.31 9.45 -34.83
N ARG A 416 3.63 8.33 -35.48
CA ARG A 416 4.60 8.30 -36.58
C ARG A 416 4.02 8.83 -37.88
N ASP A 417 2.75 8.51 -38.13
CA ASP A 417 2.08 8.79 -39.40
C ASP A 417 1.51 10.22 -39.44
N ILE A 418 1.13 10.79 -38.29
CA ILE A 418 0.43 12.07 -38.15
C ILE A 418 1.09 12.92 -37.05
N PRO A 419 1.97 13.87 -37.41
CA PRO A 419 2.62 14.75 -36.44
C PRO A 419 1.65 15.69 -35.73
N ASP A 420 0.66 16.23 -36.44
CA ASP A 420 -0.32 17.16 -35.86
C ASP A 420 -1.23 16.48 -34.83
N HIS A 421 -1.34 17.06 -33.64
CA HIS A 421 -2.05 16.44 -32.51
C HIS A 421 -3.56 16.39 -32.70
N GLU A 422 -4.17 17.43 -33.29
CA GLU A 422 -5.62 17.48 -33.51
C GLU A 422 -6.05 16.55 -34.64
N GLU A 423 -5.29 16.51 -35.73
CA GLU A 423 -5.54 15.60 -36.85
C GLU A 423 -5.37 14.14 -36.40
N ARG A 424 -4.34 13.86 -35.59
CA ARG A 424 -4.14 12.54 -34.97
C ARG A 424 -5.32 12.16 -34.10
N PHE A 425 -5.81 13.08 -33.27
CA PHE A 425 -6.98 12.84 -32.44
C PHE A 425 -8.24 12.61 -33.27
N ARG A 426 -8.46 13.37 -34.35
CA ARG A 426 -9.60 13.21 -35.27
C ARG A 426 -9.59 11.84 -35.94
N VAL A 427 -8.44 11.39 -36.44
CA VAL A 427 -8.28 10.06 -37.05
C VAL A 427 -8.49 8.95 -36.03
N TYR A 428 -7.92 9.09 -34.82
CA TYR A 428 -8.14 8.13 -33.73
C TYR A 428 -9.63 8.05 -33.35
N ARG A 429 -10.29 9.20 -33.13
CA ARG A 429 -11.72 9.29 -32.74
C ARG A 429 -12.66 8.62 -33.73
N THR A 430 -12.39 8.79 -35.01
CA THR A 430 -13.22 8.24 -36.10
C THR A 430 -12.81 6.83 -36.48
N LEU A 431 -11.66 6.35 -35.99
CA LEU A 431 -11.00 5.12 -36.43
C LEU A 431 -10.92 5.02 -37.97
N ALA A 432 -10.81 6.16 -38.66
CA ALA A 432 -10.78 6.28 -40.11
C ALA A 432 -9.39 5.94 -40.68
N ILE A 433 -8.87 4.77 -40.32
CA ILE A 433 -7.57 4.26 -40.74
C ILE A 433 -7.61 2.75 -40.96
N SER A 434 -6.88 2.27 -41.96
CA SER A 434 -6.81 0.86 -42.32
C SER A 434 -5.88 0.05 -41.39
N GLY A 435 -6.12 -1.25 -41.32
CA GLY A 435 -5.28 -2.19 -40.56
C GLY A 435 -5.41 -2.07 -39.04
N ILE A 436 -6.54 -1.56 -38.55
CA ILE A 436 -6.86 -1.60 -37.12
C ILE A 436 -7.40 -2.96 -36.71
N ILE A 437 -7.20 -3.31 -35.45
CA ILE A 437 -7.78 -4.53 -34.86
C ILE A 437 -9.31 -4.40 -34.90
N ASP A 438 -9.99 -5.40 -35.47
CA ASP A 438 -11.44 -5.50 -35.43
C ASP A 438 -11.92 -5.93 -34.02
N PRO A 439 -12.63 -5.06 -33.28
CA PRO A 439 -13.08 -5.38 -31.92
C PRO A 439 -14.00 -6.59 -31.87
N THR A 440 -14.83 -6.82 -32.88
CA THR A 440 -15.76 -7.96 -32.94
C THR A 440 -14.99 -9.28 -33.08
N ARG A 441 -13.99 -9.31 -33.96
CA ARG A 441 -13.09 -10.45 -34.10
C ARG A 441 -12.30 -10.72 -32.81
N LEU A 442 -11.75 -9.68 -32.18
CA LEU A 442 -11.06 -9.81 -30.87
C LEU A 442 -12.01 -10.38 -29.80
N HIS A 443 -13.25 -9.90 -29.76
CA HIS A 443 -14.25 -10.40 -28.82
C HIS A 443 -14.52 -11.90 -28.97
N GLY A 444 -14.60 -12.40 -30.21
CA GLY A 444 -14.73 -13.85 -30.44
C GLY A 444 -13.57 -14.68 -29.89
N PHE A 445 -12.34 -14.14 -29.87
CA PHE A 445 -11.21 -14.80 -29.19
C PHE A 445 -11.35 -14.77 -27.67
N GLU A 446 -11.75 -13.63 -27.11
CA GLU A 446 -11.95 -13.48 -25.67
C GLU A 446 -13.09 -14.36 -25.15
N GLU A 447 -14.18 -14.50 -25.91
CA GLU A 447 -15.28 -15.41 -25.60
C GLU A 447 -14.79 -16.85 -25.43
N ARG A 448 -14.09 -17.38 -26.44
CA ARG A 448 -13.51 -18.73 -26.37
C ARG A 448 -12.55 -18.87 -25.18
N ARG A 449 -11.72 -17.87 -24.92
CA ARG A 449 -10.78 -17.89 -23.79
C ARG A 449 -11.51 -17.91 -22.44
N LEU A 450 -12.54 -17.09 -22.27
CA LEU A 450 -13.32 -17.01 -21.03
C LEU A 450 -14.11 -18.30 -20.76
N LEU A 451 -14.71 -18.90 -21.79
CA LEU A 451 -15.39 -20.19 -21.66
C LEU A 451 -14.41 -21.34 -21.38
N ALA A 452 -13.23 -21.33 -22.01
CA ALA A 452 -12.19 -22.30 -21.70
C ALA A 452 -11.67 -22.16 -20.26
N MET A 453 -11.52 -20.93 -19.77
CA MET A 453 -11.19 -20.65 -18.37
C MET A 453 -12.26 -21.20 -17.42
N ASP A 454 -13.55 -20.98 -17.70
CA ASP A 454 -14.63 -21.53 -16.89
C ASP A 454 -14.65 -23.06 -16.88
N LYS A 455 -14.45 -23.69 -18.04
CA LYS A 455 -14.32 -25.14 -18.11
C LYS A 455 -13.15 -25.67 -17.27
N ARG A 456 -12.04 -24.92 -17.23
CA ARG A 456 -10.83 -25.30 -16.50
C ARG A 456 -10.97 -25.17 -14.98
N PHE A 457 -11.65 -24.14 -14.50
CA PHE A 457 -11.73 -23.81 -13.08
C PHE A 457 -13.11 -24.07 -12.44
N ASP A 458 -14.11 -24.41 -13.24
CA ASP A 458 -15.50 -24.61 -12.79
C ASP A 458 -15.99 -23.46 -11.89
N ILE A 459 -15.91 -22.23 -12.43
CA ILE A 459 -16.17 -20.98 -11.68
C ILE A 459 -17.31 -20.13 -12.27
N GLY A 460 -17.66 -20.34 -13.55
CA GLY A 460 -18.71 -19.56 -14.23
C GLY A 460 -18.43 -18.05 -14.35
N LEU A 461 -17.17 -17.64 -14.15
CA LEU A 461 -16.75 -16.23 -14.18
C LEU A 461 -16.76 -15.68 -15.60
N GLY A 462 -16.26 -16.45 -16.56
CA GLY A 462 -16.25 -16.12 -17.97
C GLY A 462 -17.65 -15.94 -18.55
N ALA A 463 -18.56 -16.88 -18.29
CA ALA A 463 -19.97 -16.81 -18.65
C ALA A 463 -20.62 -15.55 -18.05
N PHE A 464 -20.37 -15.29 -16.77
CA PHE A 464 -20.86 -14.08 -16.10
C PHE A 464 -20.36 -12.80 -16.79
N VAL A 465 -19.07 -12.74 -17.16
CA VAL A 465 -18.51 -11.62 -17.91
C VAL A 465 -19.24 -11.43 -19.24
N LEU A 466 -19.38 -12.49 -20.05
CA LEU A 466 -19.99 -12.44 -21.38
C LEU A 466 -21.45 -12.00 -21.36
N GLU A 467 -22.20 -12.41 -20.34
CA GLU A 467 -23.61 -12.03 -20.16
C GLU A 467 -23.76 -10.56 -19.73
N ASN A 468 -22.81 -10.01 -18.97
CA ASN A 468 -23.00 -8.75 -18.24
C ASN A 468 -22.13 -7.58 -18.72
N PHE A 469 -21.02 -7.81 -19.46
CA PHE A 469 -20.07 -6.74 -19.81
C PHE A 469 -20.69 -5.62 -20.64
N ARG A 470 -21.72 -5.93 -21.44
CA ARG A 470 -22.45 -4.94 -22.25
C ARG A 470 -23.28 -3.99 -21.39
N LYS A 471 -23.84 -4.49 -20.28
CA LYS A 471 -24.79 -3.76 -19.43
C LYS A 471 -24.10 -3.11 -18.22
N ARG A 472 -22.92 -3.59 -17.82
CA ARG A 472 -22.25 -3.20 -16.58
C ARG A 472 -20.74 -3.08 -16.77
N ARG A 473 -20.13 -2.09 -16.10
CA ARG A 473 -18.67 -1.95 -16.00
C ARG A 473 -18.10 -3.04 -15.08
N LEU A 474 -17.67 -4.15 -15.66
CA LEU A 474 -17.05 -5.27 -14.95
C LEU A 474 -15.54 -5.12 -14.76
N PHE A 475 -14.91 -4.29 -15.58
CA PHE A 475 -13.47 -4.04 -15.59
C PHE A 475 -13.20 -2.54 -15.62
N HIS A 476 -12.13 -2.12 -14.96
CA HIS A 476 -11.62 -0.74 -15.00
C HIS A 476 -10.55 -0.55 -16.07
N THR A 477 -9.83 -1.63 -16.39
CA THR A 477 -8.77 -1.75 -17.40
C THR A 477 -8.76 -3.19 -17.93
N THR A 478 -7.91 -3.54 -18.90
CA THR A 478 -7.83 -4.92 -19.44
C THR A 478 -7.58 -5.98 -18.37
N ALA A 479 -6.90 -5.63 -17.27
CA ALA A 479 -6.47 -6.57 -16.22
C ALA A 479 -6.98 -6.21 -14.80
N HIS A 480 -7.78 -5.16 -14.65
CA HIS A 480 -8.33 -4.72 -13.36
C HIS A 480 -9.84 -5.01 -13.27
N PRO A 481 -10.23 -6.23 -12.85
CA PRO A 481 -11.63 -6.56 -12.60
C PRO A 481 -12.18 -5.75 -11.42
N ASN A 482 -13.49 -5.51 -11.42
CA ASN A 482 -14.17 -4.87 -10.31
C ASN A 482 -14.31 -5.81 -9.10
N GLY A 483 -14.74 -5.25 -7.97
CA GLY A 483 -14.94 -6.00 -6.74
C GLY A 483 -15.93 -7.17 -6.82
N ARG A 484 -16.87 -7.18 -7.78
CA ARG A 484 -17.81 -8.30 -7.97
C ARG A 484 -17.13 -9.52 -8.57
N LEU A 485 -16.30 -9.34 -9.59
CA LEU A 485 -15.53 -10.43 -10.18
C LEU A 485 -14.50 -10.99 -9.19
N LEU A 486 -13.83 -10.13 -8.43
CA LEU A 486 -12.93 -10.55 -7.35
C LEU A 486 -13.65 -11.34 -6.25
N ASN A 487 -14.92 -11.02 -5.97
CA ASN A 487 -15.72 -11.78 -5.02
C ASN A 487 -16.05 -13.19 -5.53
N MET A 488 -16.32 -13.36 -6.83
CA MET A 488 -16.49 -14.68 -7.44
C MET A 488 -15.18 -15.50 -7.36
N LEU A 489 -14.04 -14.85 -7.58
CA LEU A 489 -12.73 -15.48 -7.43
C LEU A 489 -12.44 -15.90 -5.98
N LEU A 490 -12.82 -15.09 -4.99
CA LEU A 490 -12.71 -15.48 -3.58
C LEU A 490 -13.62 -16.66 -3.22
N ALA A 491 -14.85 -16.70 -3.74
CA ALA A 491 -15.75 -17.84 -3.54
C ALA A 491 -15.16 -19.15 -4.10
N TYR A 492 -14.51 -19.08 -5.26
CA TYR A 492 -13.73 -20.20 -5.80
C TYR A 492 -12.60 -20.62 -4.85
N LEU A 493 -11.75 -19.67 -4.41
CA LEU A 493 -10.65 -19.97 -3.51
C LEU A 493 -11.12 -20.55 -2.16
N GLU A 494 -12.27 -20.13 -1.65
CA GLU A 494 -12.87 -20.70 -0.44
C GLU A 494 -13.23 -22.17 -0.63
N ARG A 495 -13.88 -22.49 -1.75
CA ARG A 495 -14.23 -23.88 -2.12
C ARG A 495 -12.96 -24.73 -2.20
N GLU A 496 -11.95 -24.28 -2.96
CA GLU A 496 -10.71 -25.04 -3.17
C GLU A 496 -9.88 -25.20 -1.89
N LEU A 497 -9.91 -24.22 -0.98
CA LEU A 497 -9.20 -24.29 0.31
C LEU A 497 -10.03 -24.94 1.42
N GLY A 498 -11.26 -25.39 1.12
CA GLY A 498 -12.19 -25.96 2.07
C GLY A 498 -12.48 -25.03 3.24
N THR A 499 -12.49 -23.71 3.00
CA THR A 499 -12.90 -22.70 3.99
C THR A 499 -14.32 -22.24 3.69
N ARG A 500 -15.01 -21.75 4.72
CA ARG A 500 -16.31 -21.08 4.55
C ARG A 500 -16.18 -19.69 5.14
N CYS A 501 -16.31 -18.65 4.32
CA CYS A 501 -16.29 -17.28 4.81
C CYS A 501 -17.62 -16.61 4.51
N THR A 502 -18.26 -16.16 5.57
CA THR A 502 -19.53 -15.44 5.47
C THR A 502 -19.21 -13.98 5.16
N TYR A 503 -19.40 -13.59 3.90
CA TYR A 503 -19.50 -12.21 3.41
C TYR A 503 -18.19 -11.44 3.12
N TRP A 504 -18.03 -11.04 1.85
CA TRP A 504 -17.09 -10.00 1.43
C TRP A 504 -17.86 -8.80 0.90
N SER A 505 -17.54 -7.62 1.43
CA SER A 505 -18.00 -6.38 0.82
C SER A 505 -17.25 -6.16 -0.49
N THR A 506 -17.98 -6.12 -1.62
CA THR A 506 -17.43 -5.84 -2.96
C THR A 506 -16.66 -4.51 -2.98
N LEU A 507 -17.09 -3.51 -2.19
CA LEU A 507 -16.41 -2.22 -2.08
C LEU A 507 -14.97 -2.33 -1.54
N ARG A 508 -14.68 -3.33 -0.69
CA ARG A 508 -13.32 -3.55 -0.19
C ARG A 508 -12.41 -4.24 -1.20
N LEU A 509 -13.00 -4.94 -2.16
CA LEU A 509 -12.30 -5.63 -3.24
C LEU A 509 -12.05 -4.71 -4.42
N ASP A 510 -12.89 -3.68 -4.59
CA ASP A 510 -12.83 -2.74 -5.71
C ASP A 510 -11.76 -1.65 -5.53
N THR A 511 -10.56 -2.02 -5.07
CA THR A 511 -9.45 -1.09 -4.82
C THR A 511 -8.78 -0.58 -6.09
N LEU A 512 -9.08 -1.18 -7.24
CA LEU A 512 -8.51 -0.82 -8.55
C LEU A 512 -9.34 0.23 -9.31
N ARG A 513 -10.45 0.68 -8.73
CA ARG A 513 -11.42 1.58 -9.39
C ARG A 513 -10.92 3.00 -9.68
N ASP A 514 -9.81 3.41 -9.06
CA ASP A 514 -9.29 4.77 -9.18
C ASP A 514 -8.40 4.96 -10.42
N LEU A 515 -8.14 3.86 -11.14
CA LEU A 515 -7.42 3.81 -12.41
C LEU A 515 -8.32 3.15 -13.47
N GLN A 516 -9.08 3.96 -14.21
CA GLN A 516 -9.97 3.53 -15.27
C GLN A 516 -9.47 4.05 -16.62
N VAL A 517 -9.35 3.15 -17.60
CA VAL A 517 -9.03 3.51 -18.99
C VAL A 517 -10.34 3.67 -19.75
N PRO A 518 -10.61 4.85 -20.36
CA PRO A 518 -11.83 5.06 -21.12
C PRO A 518 -12.01 4.07 -22.28
N VAL A 519 -13.23 3.55 -22.45
CA VAL A 519 -13.57 2.71 -23.60
C VAL A 519 -13.82 3.61 -24.81
N HIS A 520 -13.23 3.25 -25.95
CA HIS A 520 -13.42 4.01 -27.19
C HIS A 520 -14.90 3.94 -27.65
N PRO A 521 -15.57 5.08 -27.98
CA PRO A 521 -16.99 5.09 -28.33
C PRO A 521 -17.36 4.13 -29.48
N ILE A 522 -16.60 4.13 -30.58
CA ILE A 522 -16.82 3.18 -31.69
C ILE A 522 -16.63 1.71 -31.26
N VAL A 523 -15.72 1.42 -30.32
CA VAL A 523 -15.55 0.05 -29.78
C VAL A 523 -16.77 -0.33 -28.94
N ALA A 524 -17.26 0.58 -28.10
CA ALA A 524 -18.47 0.38 -27.30
C ALA A 524 -19.69 0.12 -28.20
N GLU A 525 -19.88 0.92 -29.25
CA GLU A 525 -20.94 0.76 -30.24
C GLU A 525 -20.86 -0.59 -30.95
N LYS A 526 -19.71 -0.94 -31.52
CA LYS A 526 -19.49 -2.23 -32.22
C LYS A 526 -19.77 -3.45 -31.35
N LEU A 527 -19.52 -3.34 -30.04
CA LEU A 527 -19.75 -4.43 -29.07
C LEU A 527 -21.10 -4.34 -28.35
N ALA A 528 -21.93 -3.35 -28.70
CA ALA A 528 -23.23 -3.06 -28.08
C ALA A 528 -23.13 -2.85 -26.55
N VAL A 529 -22.12 -2.12 -26.10
CA VAL A 529 -21.92 -1.74 -24.70
C VAL A 529 -22.76 -0.49 -24.38
N THR A 530 -23.63 -0.57 -23.38
CA THR A 530 -24.63 0.48 -23.08
C THR A 530 -24.22 1.43 -21.97
N TRP A 531 -23.15 1.13 -21.23
CA TRP A 531 -22.69 1.96 -20.11
C TRP A 531 -21.52 2.88 -20.47
N ALA A 532 -20.99 2.76 -21.69
CA ALA A 532 -19.85 3.52 -22.18
C ALA A 532 -20.20 4.24 -23.47
N ASP A 533 -20.03 5.55 -23.46
CA ASP A 533 -20.17 6.45 -24.59
C ASP A 533 -19.14 7.59 -24.48
N ALA A 534 -19.20 8.56 -25.40
CA ALA A 534 -18.29 9.72 -25.39
C ALA A 534 -18.45 10.63 -24.15
N SER A 535 -19.63 10.66 -23.53
CA SER A 535 -19.94 11.48 -22.34
C SER A 535 -19.57 10.79 -21.02
N THR A 536 -19.28 9.48 -21.09
CA THR A 536 -19.03 8.65 -19.92
C THR A 536 -17.81 9.13 -19.16
N ARG A 537 -17.99 9.23 -17.85
CA ARG A 537 -16.95 9.68 -16.92
C ARG A 537 -16.20 8.50 -16.30
N TYR A 538 -14.88 8.61 -16.30
CA TYR A 538 -13.93 7.62 -15.81
C TYR A 538 -13.07 8.22 -14.70
N ARG A 539 -12.77 7.43 -13.67
CA ARG A 539 -11.85 7.81 -12.60
C ARG A 539 -10.42 7.53 -13.02
N TYR A 540 -9.60 8.57 -13.03
CA TYR A 540 -8.19 8.44 -13.38
C TYR A 540 -7.34 9.29 -12.46
N ARG A 541 -6.49 8.64 -11.64
CA ARG A 541 -5.54 9.30 -10.73
C ARG A 541 -6.17 10.39 -9.84
N GLY A 542 -7.32 10.07 -9.25
CA GLY A 542 -8.07 10.97 -8.36
C GLY A 542 -8.88 12.06 -9.08
N ARG A 543 -8.89 12.08 -10.42
CA ARG A 543 -9.73 12.97 -11.23
C ARG A 543 -10.82 12.18 -11.94
N THR A 544 -11.80 12.90 -12.46
CA THR A 544 -12.80 12.35 -13.37
C THR A 544 -12.56 12.90 -14.76
N VAL A 545 -12.45 12.02 -15.76
CA VAL A 545 -12.15 12.37 -17.15
C VAL A 545 -13.15 11.69 -18.10
N THR A 546 -13.42 12.31 -19.23
CA THR A 546 -14.12 11.73 -20.38
C THR A 546 -13.12 11.01 -21.30
N TRP A 547 -13.64 10.30 -22.31
CA TRP A 547 -12.79 9.68 -23.33
C TRP A 547 -11.96 10.73 -24.11
N ASP A 548 -12.59 11.81 -24.57
CA ASP A 548 -11.92 12.89 -25.30
C ASP A 548 -10.77 13.50 -24.46
N GLU A 549 -11.05 13.89 -23.21
CA GLU A 549 -10.05 14.50 -22.32
C GLU A 549 -8.85 13.59 -22.08
N TYR A 550 -9.08 12.30 -21.86
CA TYR A 550 -8.02 11.33 -21.62
C TYR A 550 -7.10 11.17 -22.82
N PHE A 551 -7.66 10.93 -24.01
CA PHE A 551 -6.85 10.63 -25.20
C PHE A 551 -6.22 11.87 -25.83
N ARG A 552 -6.85 13.06 -25.71
CA ARG A 552 -6.19 14.33 -26.03
C ARG A 552 -4.98 14.57 -25.14
N LYS A 553 -5.11 14.29 -23.83
CA LYS A 553 -3.97 14.37 -22.91
C LYS A 553 -2.88 13.36 -23.28
N TYR A 554 -3.24 12.11 -23.62
CA TYR A 554 -2.27 11.10 -24.06
C TYR A 554 -1.49 11.58 -25.28
N ILE A 555 -2.20 12.06 -26.31
CA ILE A 555 -1.60 12.57 -27.54
C ILE A 555 -0.69 13.77 -27.26
N ALA A 556 -1.15 14.75 -26.50
CA ALA A 556 -0.33 15.93 -26.17
C ALA A 556 0.91 15.56 -25.33
N TYR A 557 0.76 14.57 -24.44
CA TYR A 557 1.84 14.17 -23.53
C TYR A 557 2.95 13.38 -24.24
N TYR A 558 2.61 12.49 -25.17
CA TYR A 558 3.61 11.66 -25.88
C TYR A 558 3.92 12.10 -27.31
N GLY A 559 3.16 13.05 -27.83
CA GLY A 559 3.12 13.41 -29.24
C GLY A 559 4.14 14.44 -29.68
#